data_AF-A0A2Z6PWE2-F1
#
_entry.id   AF-A0A2Z6PWE2-F1
#
_cell.length_a   1.000
_cell.length_b   1.000
_cell.length_c   1.000
_cell.angle_alpha   90.00
_cell.angle_beta   90.00
_cell.angle_gamma   90.00
#
_symmetry.space_group_name_H-M   'P 1'
#
loop_
_entity.id
_entity.type
_entity.pdbx_description
1 polymer ?
#
loop_
_entity_poly.entity_id
_entity_poly.type
_entity_poly.pdbx_seq_one_letter_code
_entity_poly.pdbx_strand_id
1 'polypeptide(L)' 'MTNHSNDCGVWVANWMIETPFMNDYENNTVVTATKMKLALYLCQSTNNVLLNELVSKAANYWDVQQKKRKALVKV' A
#
# COMPACT_ATOMS: atom_id res chain seq x y z
N MET A 1 -24.74 4.84 5.44
CA MET A 1 -23.74 5.52 6.28
C MET A 1 -22.60 4.54 6.52
N THR A 2 -21.51 4.68 5.78
CA THR A 2 -20.35 3.77 5.84
C THR A 2 -19.37 4.26 6.90
N ASN A 3 -18.95 3.36 7.80
CA ASN A 3 -18.07 3.66 8.94
C ASN A 3 -16.73 4.28 8.50
N HIS A 4 -16.61 5.61 8.57
CA HIS A 4 -15.37 6.37 8.35
C HIS A 4 -14.34 6.19 9.49
N SER A 5 -14.74 5.56 10.61
CA SER A 5 -13.89 5.33 11.78
C SER A 5 -12.64 4.47 11.49
N ASN A 6 -12.76 3.49 10.59
CA ASN A 6 -11.65 2.56 10.29
C ASN A 6 -10.52 3.20 9.46
N ASP A 7 -10.76 4.38 8.87
CA ASP A 7 -9.84 5.03 7.95
C ASP A 7 -9.16 6.27 8.57
N CYS A 8 -9.44 6.58 9.83
CA CYS A 8 -8.87 7.75 10.51
C CYS A 8 -7.32 7.70 10.54
N GLY A 9 -6.73 6.53 10.78
CA GLY A 9 -5.27 6.37 10.77
C GLY A 9 -4.66 6.53 9.37
N VAL A 10 -5.36 6.07 8.32
CA VAL A 10 -4.95 6.26 6.92
C VAL A 10 -5.04 7.73 6.56
N TRP A 11 -6.11 8.39 6.99
CA TRP A 11 -6.34 9.81 6.77
C TRP A 11 -5.23 10.66 7.41
N VAL A 12 -4.92 10.43 8.71
CA VAL A 12 -3.86 11.16 9.42
C VAL A 12 -2.50 10.94 8.76
N ALA A 13 -2.18 9.70 8.39
CA ALA A 13 -0.90 9.40 7.76
C ALA A 13 -0.79 10.03 6.36
N ASN A 14 -1.87 10.05 5.57
CA ASN A 14 -1.89 10.73 4.27
C ASN A 14 -1.73 12.24 4.45
N TRP A 15 -2.47 12.82 5.39
CA TRP A 15 -2.36 14.23 5.72
C TRP A 15 -0.92 14.58 6.12
N MET A 16 -0.29 13.87 7.06
CA MET A 16 1.08 14.19 7.48
C MET A 16 2.12 14.13 6.34
N ILE A 17 1.94 13.23 5.36
CA ILE A 17 2.83 13.13 4.18
C ILE A 17 2.60 14.31 3.23
N GLU A 18 1.34 14.73 3.06
CA GLU A 18 0.95 15.74 2.08
C GLU A 18 0.90 17.17 2.66
N THR A 19 0.89 17.33 4.00
CA THR A 19 0.84 18.62 4.72
C THR A 19 1.93 19.60 4.29
N PRO A 20 3.19 19.17 4.06
CA PRO A 20 4.23 20.09 3.57
C PRO A 20 3.93 20.70 2.21
N PHE A 21 3.04 20.08 1.42
CA PHE A 21 2.69 20.49 0.06
C PHE A 21 1.29 21.12 -0.02
N MET A 22 0.37 20.74 0.87
CA MET A 22 -0.99 21.27 0.95
C MET A 22 -1.47 21.28 2.41
N ASN A 23 -1.76 22.47 2.94
CA ASN A 23 -2.27 22.64 4.32
C ASN A 23 -3.81 22.51 4.41
N ASP A 24 -4.42 21.83 3.46
CA ASP A 24 -5.88 21.74 3.37
C ASP A 24 -6.38 20.51 4.12
N TYR A 25 -6.55 20.67 5.43
CA TYR A 25 -7.02 19.63 6.34
C TYR A 25 -8.36 19.05 5.86
N GLU A 26 -9.29 19.88 5.38
CA GLU A 26 -10.65 19.43 5.05
C GLU A 26 -10.76 18.71 3.69
N ASN A 27 -9.81 18.90 2.77
CA ASN A 27 -9.86 18.33 1.43
C ASN A 27 -9.13 16.98 1.26
N ASN A 28 -8.72 16.35 2.37
CA ASN A 28 -8.02 15.08 2.30
C ASN A 28 -9.00 13.89 2.26
N THR A 29 -9.11 13.22 1.12
CA THR A 29 -10.04 12.09 0.91
C THR A 29 -9.31 10.75 1.01
N VAL A 30 -9.78 9.85 1.87
CA VAL A 30 -9.30 8.46 1.88
C VAL A 30 -10.08 7.62 0.90
N VAL A 31 -9.41 7.20 -0.16
CA VAL A 31 -9.91 6.19 -1.11
C VAL A 31 -9.02 4.95 -1.11
N THR A 32 -9.43 3.89 -1.77
CA THR A 32 -8.63 2.66 -1.91
C THR A 32 -7.22 2.93 -2.44
N ALA A 33 -7.08 3.87 -3.38
CA ALA A 33 -5.77 4.28 -3.90
C ALA A 33 -4.89 4.91 -2.81
N THR A 34 -5.44 5.75 -1.93
CA THR A 34 -4.73 6.33 -0.78
C THR A 34 -4.20 5.24 0.14
N LYS A 35 -5.04 4.24 0.45
CA LYS A 35 -4.65 3.09 1.28
C LYS A 35 -3.50 2.30 0.65
N MET A 36 -3.57 2.03 -0.65
CA MET A 36 -2.52 1.32 -1.39
C MET A 36 -1.23 2.12 -1.46
N LYS A 37 -1.29 3.43 -1.71
CA LYS A 37 -0.12 4.32 -1.73
C LYS A 37 0.60 4.31 -0.38
N LEU A 38 -0.15 4.42 0.72
CA LEU A 38 0.39 4.32 2.08
C LEU A 38 1.00 2.96 2.38
N ALA A 39 0.33 1.87 1.99
CA ALA A 39 0.87 0.53 2.16
C ALA A 39 2.21 0.36 1.42
N LEU A 40 2.29 0.81 0.16
CA LEU A 40 3.54 0.78 -0.61
C LEU A 40 4.63 1.62 0.04
N TYR A 41 4.30 2.84 0.48
CA TYR A 41 5.24 3.73 1.16
C TYR A 41 5.82 3.08 2.42
N LEU A 42 4.98 2.48 3.26
CA LEU A 42 5.41 1.76 4.47
C LEU A 42 6.26 0.54 4.12
N CYS A 43 5.82 -0.25 3.14
CA CYS A 43 6.53 -1.44 2.69
C CYS A 43 7.93 -1.11 2.15
N GLN A 44 8.09 0.01 1.45
CA GLN A 44 9.35 0.43 0.81
C GLN A 44 10.18 1.41 1.65
N SER A 45 9.69 1.80 2.82
CA SER A 45 10.38 2.74 3.70
C SER A 45 11.76 2.19 4.12
N THR A 46 12.76 3.08 4.22
CA THR A 46 14.09 2.74 4.75
C THR A 46 14.04 2.29 6.21
N ASN A 47 12.98 2.65 6.94
CA ASN A 47 12.76 2.24 8.33
C ASN A 47 12.09 0.87 8.44
N ASN A 48 11.71 0.26 7.31
CA ASN A 48 11.15 -1.08 7.31
C ASN A 48 12.26 -2.12 7.51
N VAL A 49 12.46 -2.53 8.76
CA VAL A 49 13.44 -3.58 9.14
C VAL A 49 13.15 -4.94 8.49
N LEU A 50 11.92 -5.15 7.99
CA LEU A 50 11.49 -6.36 7.31
C LEU A 50 11.55 -6.24 5.78
N LEU A 51 12.09 -5.15 5.22
CA LEU A 51 12.08 -4.90 3.78
C LEU A 51 12.67 -6.07 2.97
N ASN A 52 13.84 -6.58 3.37
CA ASN A 52 14.50 -7.68 2.66
C ASN A 52 13.66 -8.97 2.69
N GLU A 53 13.06 -9.29 3.83
CA GLU A 53 12.18 -10.44 3.98
C GLU A 53 10.90 -10.27 3.14
N LEU A 54 10.32 -9.07 3.17
CA LEU A 54 9.14 -8.72 2.39
C LEU A 54 9.39 -8.87 0.88
N VAL A 55 10.51 -8.34 0.38
CA VAL A 55 10.90 -8.45 -1.04
C VAL A 55 11.11 -9.91 -1.43
N SER A 56 11.79 -10.69 -0.58
CA SER A 56 11.98 -12.13 -0.80
C SER A 56 10.64 -12.89 -0.88
N LYS A 57 9.73 -12.64 0.07
CA LYS A 57 8.38 -13.23 0.06
C LYS A 57 7.57 -12.82 -1.17
N ALA A 58 7.65 -11.54 -1.55
CA ALA A 58 6.95 -11.03 -2.74
C ALA A 58 7.47 -11.68 -4.03
N ALA A 59 8.79 -11.82 -4.18
CA ALA A 59 9.41 -12.49 -5.32
C ALA A 59 8.99 -13.97 -5.39
N ASN A 60 9.07 -14.70 -4.28
CA ASN A 60 8.64 -16.10 -4.20
C ASN A 60 7.15 -16.27 -4.57
N TYR A 61 6.28 -15.37 -4.09
CA TYR A 61 4.87 -15.39 -4.44
C TYR A 61 4.66 -15.13 -5.94
N TRP A 62 5.37 -14.17 -6.52
CA TRP A 62 5.31 -13.87 -7.95
C TRP A 62 5.70 -15.07 -8.80
N ASP A 63 6.79 -15.77 -8.44
CA ASP A 63 7.23 -16.99 -9.13
C ASP A 63 6.16 -18.08 -9.11
N VAL A 64 5.49 -18.28 -7.97
CA VAL A 64 4.37 -19.23 -7.86
C VAL A 64 3.23 -18.83 -8.79
N GLN A 65 2.88 -17.54 -8.85
CA GLN A 65 1.81 -17.06 -9.73
C GLN A 65 2.18 -17.19 -11.21
N GLN A 66 3.42 -16.92 -11.59
CA GLN A 66 3.92 -17.12 -12.94
C GLN A 66 3.86 -18.59 -13.37
N LYS A 67 4.23 -19.52 -12.48
CA LYS A 67 4.11 -20.96 -12.73
C LYS A 67 2.64 -21.37 -12.95
N LYS A 68 1.73 -20.89 -12.10
CA LYS A 68 0.28 -21.14 -12.25
C LYS A 68 -0.24 -20.60 -13.59
N ARG A 69 0.13 -19.37 -13.95
CA ARG A 69 -0.29 -18.76 -15.22
C ARG A 69 0.23 -19.53 -16.43
N LYS A 70 1.50 -19.96 -16.42
CA LYS A 70 2.06 -20.78 -17.51
C LYS A 70 1.36 -22.13 -17.66
N ALA A 71 0.94 -22.76 -16.56
CA ALA A 71 0.17 -24.00 -16.60
C ALA A 71 -1.21 -23.83 -17.25
N LEU A 72 -1.82 -22.64 -17.11
CA LEU A 72 -3.12 -22.32 -17.72
C LEU A 72 -3.04 -21.93 -19.20
N VAL A 73 -1.86 -21.59 -19.71
CA VAL A 73 -1.63 -21.16 -21.10
C VAL A 73 -1.01 -22.27 -21.96
N LYS A 74 -0.76 -23.46 -21.40
CA LYS A 74 -0.41 -24.64 -22.20
C LYS A 74 -1.63 -25.10 -23.00
N VAL A 75 -1.68 -24.68 -24.26
CA VAL A 75 -2.39 -25.33 -25.37
C VAL A 75 -1.48 -26.41 -25.94
#